data_AF-A0A357G227-F1
#
_entry.id   AF-A0A357G227-F1
#
_cell.length_a   1.000
_cell.length_b   1.000
_cell.length_c   1.000
_cell.angle_alpha   90.00
_cell.angle_beta   90.00
_cell.angle_gamma   90.00
#
_symmetry.space_group_name_H-M   'P 1'
#
loop_
_entity.id
_entity.type
_entity.pdbx_description
1 polymer ?
#
loop_
_entity_poly.entity_id
_entity_poly.type
_entity_poly.pdbx_seq_one_letter_code
_entity_poly.pdbx_strand_id
1 'polypeptide(L)'
;RGQAEVLVPMVQEVVAQAGCGFDAIDLVVATRGPGAFTGLRIGLSTAKSTALALDVPVAGVSTLEVLARQYLEGHSLKDRQKCAVIAETKREDFYFQIFDGQGVAVSQPCVATAAEIMEQIGTGPIVAVGDGIKRFSVLHVPENIVFHEISLPDPAVLARLGLEQYKAEGGGGRQHNIEPLYLRAPDVSQPKTLPRVLMNK
;
A
#
# COMPACT_ATOMS: atom_id res chain seq x y z
N ARG A 1 3.02 -20.17 -10.10
CA ARG A 1 2.62 -19.23 -11.17
C ARG A 1 3.13 -17.85 -10.80
N GLY A 2 3.73 -17.13 -11.73
CA GLY A 2 4.26 -15.79 -11.46
C GLY A 2 3.11 -14.80 -11.27
N GLN A 3 3.28 -13.80 -10.38
CA GLN A 3 2.31 -12.71 -10.17
C GLN A 3 1.93 -12.01 -11.50
N ALA A 4 2.91 -11.84 -12.40
CA ALA A 4 2.71 -11.22 -13.71
C ALA A 4 1.85 -12.05 -14.68
N GLU A 5 1.88 -13.38 -14.58
CA GLU A 5 1.13 -14.28 -15.46
C GLU A 5 -0.36 -14.35 -15.11
N VAL A 6 -0.71 -14.02 -13.85
CA VAL A 6 -2.06 -14.17 -13.33
C VAL A 6 -2.82 -12.84 -13.34
N LEU A 7 -2.12 -11.72 -13.17
CA LEU A 7 -2.74 -10.41 -12.99
C LEU A 7 -3.57 -9.96 -14.21
N VAL A 8 -3.02 -10.06 -15.43
CA VAL A 8 -3.73 -9.61 -16.64
C VAL A 8 -4.98 -10.47 -16.92
N PRO A 9 -4.93 -11.83 -16.86
CA PRO A 9 -6.13 -12.65 -16.95
C PRO A 9 -7.18 -12.31 -15.89
N MET A 10 -6.79 -12.06 -14.63
CA MET A 10 -7.75 -11.66 -13.58
C MET A 10 -8.46 -10.34 -13.91
N VAL A 11 -7.74 -9.35 -14.46
CA VAL A 11 -8.35 -8.08 -14.89
C VAL A 11 -9.36 -8.34 -16.02
N GLN A 12 -9.02 -9.18 -16.99
CA GLN A 12 -9.94 -9.55 -18.08
C GLN A 12 -11.21 -10.23 -17.55
N GLU A 13 -11.06 -11.15 -16.59
CA GLU A 13 -12.20 -11.83 -15.94
C GLU A 13 -13.11 -10.83 -15.22
N VAL A 14 -12.55 -9.91 -14.43
CA VAL A 14 -13.34 -8.90 -13.69
C VAL A 14 -14.07 -7.95 -14.63
N VAL A 15 -13.42 -7.47 -15.70
CA VAL A 15 -14.06 -6.62 -16.71
C VAL A 15 -15.22 -7.36 -17.39
N ALA A 16 -15.00 -8.63 -17.78
CA ALA A 16 -16.05 -9.45 -18.37
C ALA A 16 -17.22 -9.71 -17.40
N GLN A 17 -16.95 -9.97 -16.13
CA GLN A 17 -17.98 -10.15 -15.09
C GLN A 17 -18.79 -8.87 -14.84
N ALA A 18 -18.18 -7.70 -14.97
CA ALA A 18 -18.86 -6.41 -14.87
C ALA A 18 -19.78 -6.12 -16.08
N GLY A 19 -19.70 -6.94 -17.14
CA GLY A 19 -20.50 -6.76 -18.36
C GLY A 19 -20.11 -5.51 -19.16
N CYS A 20 -18.92 -4.96 -18.91
CA CYS A 20 -18.36 -3.83 -19.64
C CYS A 20 -17.12 -4.23 -20.45
N GLY A 21 -16.70 -3.37 -21.36
CA GLY A 21 -15.40 -3.50 -22.03
C GLY A 21 -14.32 -2.68 -21.33
N PHE A 22 -13.07 -2.86 -21.76
CA PHE A 22 -11.94 -2.06 -21.27
C PHE A 22 -12.07 -0.56 -21.61
N ASP A 23 -12.88 -0.23 -22.61
CA ASP A 23 -13.26 1.13 -23.01
C ASP A 23 -14.12 1.86 -21.97
N ALA A 24 -14.71 1.15 -21.01
CA ALA A 24 -15.46 1.74 -19.91
C ALA A 24 -14.59 2.14 -18.70
N ILE A 25 -13.27 1.96 -18.78
CA ILE A 25 -12.34 2.30 -17.70
C ILE A 25 -11.85 3.73 -17.89
N ASP A 26 -12.23 4.64 -16.98
CA ASP A 26 -11.83 6.06 -17.02
C ASP A 26 -10.60 6.38 -16.15
N LEU A 27 -10.21 5.46 -15.26
CA LEU A 27 -9.11 5.64 -14.31
C LEU A 27 -8.56 4.27 -13.89
N VAL A 28 -7.24 4.13 -13.92
CA VAL A 28 -6.55 2.98 -13.33
C VAL A 28 -6.01 3.37 -11.96
N VAL A 29 -6.22 2.54 -10.94
CA VAL A 29 -5.70 2.78 -9.59
C VAL A 29 -4.83 1.61 -9.16
N ALA A 30 -3.69 1.90 -8.55
CA ALA A 30 -2.82 0.89 -7.96
C ALA A 30 -2.25 1.33 -6.61
N THR A 31 -1.92 0.38 -5.75
CA THR A 31 -1.09 0.66 -4.58
C THR A 31 0.33 1.02 -5.01
N ARG A 32 0.88 2.11 -4.48
CA ARG A 32 2.29 2.49 -4.67
C ARG A 32 3.23 2.01 -3.58
N GLY A 33 2.74 1.18 -2.65
CA GLY A 33 3.52 0.68 -1.52
C GLY A 33 3.25 1.47 -0.24
N PRO A 34 3.96 1.17 0.86
CA PRO A 34 5.02 0.17 0.97
C PRO A 34 4.52 -1.29 0.76
N GLY A 35 5.45 -2.20 0.47
CA GLY A 35 5.15 -3.61 0.20
C GLY A 35 6.33 -4.39 -0.36
N ALA A 36 6.10 -5.61 -0.82
CA ALA A 36 7.14 -6.45 -1.42
C ALA A 36 7.65 -5.86 -2.75
N PHE A 37 8.97 -5.70 -2.89
CA PHE A 37 9.62 -5.02 -4.03
C PHE A 37 9.17 -5.57 -5.39
N THR A 38 9.22 -6.90 -5.57
CA THR A 38 8.83 -7.54 -6.83
C THR A 38 7.36 -7.34 -7.15
N GLY A 39 6.47 -7.54 -6.17
CA GLY A 39 5.03 -7.38 -6.35
C GLY A 39 4.66 -5.94 -6.70
N LEU A 40 5.28 -4.97 -6.02
CA LEU A 40 5.05 -3.55 -6.25
C LEU A 40 5.44 -3.14 -7.68
N ARG A 41 6.61 -3.58 -8.16
CA ARG A 41 7.05 -3.27 -9.53
C ARG A 41 6.15 -3.91 -10.59
N ILE A 42 5.72 -5.16 -10.38
CA ILE A 42 4.79 -5.84 -11.30
C ILE A 42 3.47 -5.06 -11.33
N GLY A 43 2.84 -4.82 -10.18
CA GLY A 43 1.55 -4.14 -10.10
C GLY A 43 1.57 -2.73 -10.68
N LEU A 44 2.57 -1.91 -10.33
CA LEU A 44 2.72 -0.56 -10.88
C LEU A 44 2.99 -0.57 -12.38
N SER A 45 3.82 -1.49 -12.88
CA SER A 45 4.10 -1.58 -14.33
C SER A 45 2.85 -1.98 -15.09
N THR A 46 2.09 -2.96 -14.59
CA THR A 46 0.80 -3.36 -15.18
C THR A 46 -0.16 -2.18 -15.19
N ALA A 47 -0.36 -1.49 -14.06
CA ALA A 47 -1.24 -0.34 -13.99
C ALA A 47 -0.86 0.78 -14.97
N LYS A 48 0.43 1.16 -15.03
CA LYS A 48 0.94 2.16 -15.98
C LYS A 48 0.72 1.73 -17.43
N SER A 49 1.01 0.46 -17.77
CA SER A 49 0.81 -0.04 -19.13
C SER A 49 -0.67 -0.10 -19.54
N THR A 50 -1.56 -0.50 -18.63
CA THR A 50 -3.01 -0.51 -18.88
C THR A 50 -3.52 0.90 -19.10
N ALA A 51 -3.16 1.83 -18.22
CA ALA A 51 -3.55 3.24 -18.36
C ALA A 51 -3.04 3.86 -19.67
N LEU A 52 -1.79 3.56 -20.04
CA LEU A 52 -1.21 4.00 -21.31
C LEU A 52 -1.95 3.42 -22.52
N ALA A 53 -2.30 2.13 -22.50
CA ALA A 53 -3.00 1.47 -23.60
C ALA A 53 -4.43 1.99 -23.79
N LEU A 54 -5.08 2.42 -22.71
CA LEU A 54 -6.44 2.96 -22.72
C LEU A 54 -6.49 4.49 -22.87
N ASP A 55 -5.33 5.17 -22.88
CA ASP A 55 -5.21 6.64 -22.86
C ASP A 55 -5.96 7.30 -21.68
N VAL A 56 -5.91 6.67 -20.50
CA VAL A 56 -6.55 7.15 -19.28
C VAL A 56 -5.55 7.46 -18.16
N PRO A 57 -5.91 8.30 -17.17
CA PRO A 57 -5.07 8.58 -16.01
C PRO A 57 -4.77 7.33 -15.17
N VAL A 58 -3.67 7.38 -14.41
CA VAL A 58 -3.39 6.39 -13.35
C VAL A 58 -3.13 7.08 -12.02
N ALA A 59 -3.74 6.57 -10.95
CA ALA A 59 -3.57 7.07 -9.58
C ALA A 59 -2.86 6.03 -8.69
N GLY A 60 -2.01 6.53 -7.78
CA GLY A 60 -1.19 5.71 -6.89
C GLY A 60 -1.52 6.00 -5.43
N VAL A 61 -2.00 4.98 -4.70
CA VAL A 61 -2.43 5.12 -3.30
C VAL A 61 -1.47 4.40 -2.36
N SER A 62 -1.18 4.93 -1.17
CA SER A 62 -0.37 4.19 -0.19
C SER A 62 -1.09 2.93 0.25
N THR A 63 -0.38 1.81 0.35
CA THR A 63 -0.90 0.58 0.94
C THR A 63 -1.39 0.84 2.38
N LEU A 64 -0.69 1.68 3.13
CA LEU A 64 -1.05 1.99 4.52
C LEU A 64 -2.36 2.79 4.59
N GLU A 65 -2.57 3.72 3.65
CA GLU A 65 -3.83 4.47 3.55
C GLU A 65 -5.02 3.54 3.22
N VAL A 66 -4.81 2.57 2.31
CA VAL A 66 -5.87 1.59 1.98
C VAL A 66 -6.24 0.75 3.20
N LEU A 67 -5.25 0.25 3.96
CA LEU A 67 -5.50 -0.54 5.17
C LEU A 67 -6.21 0.28 6.26
N ALA A 68 -5.80 1.53 6.48
CA ALA A 68 -6.48 2.43 7.40
C ALA A 68 -7.94 2.67 6.96
N ARG A 69 -8.16 3.00 5.68
CA ARG A 69 -9.49 3.26 5.12
C ARG A 69 -10.40 2.04 5.22
N GLN A 70 -9.87 0.86 4.92
CA GLN A 70 -10.61 -0.41 4.99
C GLN A 70 -11.09 -0.70 6.43
N TYR A 71 -10.25 -0.46 7.43
CA TYR A 71 -10.67 -0.55 8.83
C TYR A 71 -11.76 0.46 9.16
N LEU A 72 -11.56 1.74 8.82
CA LEU A 72 -12.46 2.82 9.18
C LEU A 72 -13.83 2.72 8.48
N GLU A 73 -13.89 2.22 7.25
CA GLU A 73 -15.15 1.98 6.53
C GLU A 73 -16.01 0.88 7.15
N GLY A 74 -15.41 -0.07 7.86
CA GLY A 74 -16.13 -1.09 8.62
C GLY A 74 -16.82 -0.57 9.88
N HIS A 75 -16.60 0.70 10.25
CA HIS A 75 -17.08 1.28 11.50
C HIS A 75 -17.89 2.56 11.26
N SER A 76 -18.90 2.78 12.11
CA SER A 76 -19.70 4.00 12.07
C SER A 76 -18.85 5.21 12.48
N LEU A 77 -19.15 6.41 11.94
CA LEU A 77 -18.33 7.61 12.15
C LEU A 77 -18.07 7.95 13.63
N LYS A 78 -19.03 7.67 14.52
CA LYS A 78 -18.94 7.90 15.97
C LYS A 78 -18.04 6.87 16.69
N ASP A 79 -17.82 5.71 16.08
CA ASP A 79 -17.06 4.60 16.66
C ASP A 79 -15.64 4.52 16.07
N ARG A 80 -15.32 5.34 15.06
CA ARG A 80 -13.99 5.40 14.45
C ARG A 80 -12.98 5.96 15.45
N GLN A 81 -11.88 5.25 15.60
CA GLN A 81 -10.79 5.62 16.48
C GLN A 81 -9.53 5.90 15.67
N LYS A 82 -8.58 6.60 16.30
CA LYS A 82 -7.19 6.67 15.83
C LYS A 82 -6.67 5.25 15.59
N CYS A 83 -6.00 5.03 14.47
CA CYS A 83 -5.42 3.74 14.15
C CYS A 83 -3.93 3.82 13.78
N ALA A 84 -3.21 2.78 14.18
CA ALA A 84 -1.83 2.50 13.82
C ALA A 84 -1.84 1.40 12.75
N VAL A 85 -1.47 1.73 11.52
CA VAL A 85 -1.29 0.71 10.48
C VAL A 85 0.10 0.12 10.63
N ILE A 86 0.15 -1.19 10.83
CA ILE A 86 1.36 -1.99 11.01
C ILE A 86 1.36 -3.07 9.92
N ALA A 87 2.21 -2.88 8.92
CA ALA A 87 2.34 -3.78 7.79
C ALA A 87 3.70 -4.47 7.75
N GLU A 88 3.74 -5.67 7.17
CA GLU A 88 4.88 -6.55 7.32
C GLU A 88 6.04 -6.22 6.36
N THR A 89 7.28 -6.24 6.86
CA THR A 89 8.49 -6.06 6.04
C THR A 89 9.23 -7.36 5.72
N LYS A 90 8.84 -8.48 6.36
CA LYS A 90 9.53 -9.78 6.40
C LYS A 90 10.87 -9.73 7.15
N ARG A 91 11.03 -8.75 8.04
CA ARG A 91 12.21 -8.56 8.92
C ARG A 91 11.76 -8.23 10.34
N GLU A 92 12.70 -7.80 11.18
CA GLU A 92 12.45 -7.42 12.57
C GLU A 92 11.54 -6.18 12.72
N ASP A 93 11.50 -5.28 11.73
CA ASP A 93 10.71 -4.04 11.74
C ASP A 93 9.45 -4.10 10.86
N PHE A 94 8.61 -3.08 10.96
CA PHE A 94 7.32 -2.98 10.29
C PHE A 94 7.25 -1.71 9.45
N TYR A 95 6.45 -1.73 8.38
CA TYR A 95 5.96 -0.50 7.78
C TYR A 95 4.88 0.07 8.69
N PHE A 96 4.98 1.35 9.00
CA PHE A 96 4.19 1.96 10.06
C PHE A 96 3.68 3.34 9.66
N GLN A 97 2.42 3.63 9.98
CA GLN A 97 1.84 4.97 9.90
C GLN A 97 0.61 5.10 10.80
N ILE A 98 0.41 6.28 11.38
CA ILE A 98 -0.74 6.60 12.22
C ILE A 98 -1.75 7.45 11.45
N PHE A 99 -3.03 7.12 11.58
CA PHE A 99 -4.17 7.87 11.05
C PHE A 99 -5.16 8.20 12.18
N ASP A 100 -5.88 9.31 12.04
CA ASP A 100 -6.98 9.65 12.94
C ASP A 100 -8.27 8.90 12.59
N GLY A 101 -9.34 9.10 13.37
CA GLY A 101 -10.65 8.47 13.13
C GLY A 101 -11.35 8.94 11.85
N GLN A 102 -10.83 9.96 11.15
CA GLN A 102 -11.31 10.39 9.84
C GLN A 102 -10.45 9.84 8.70
N GLY A 103 -9.38 9.11 9.01
CA GLY A 103 -8.45 8.58 8.03
C GLY A 103 -7.42 9.60 7.55
N VAL A 104 -7.27 10.72 8.26
CA VAL A 104 -6.22 11.71 7.97
C VAL A 104 -4.91 11.24 8.59
N ALA A 105 -3.82 11.32 7.83
CA ALA A 105 -2.50 10.94 8.31
C ALA A 105 -2.04 11.85 9.47
N VAL A 106 -1.70 11.23 10.60
CA VAL A 106 -1.16 11.90 11.80
C VAL A 106 0.37 11.82 11.84
N SER A 107 0.94 10.81 11.18
CA SER A 107 2.38 10.65 11.00
C SER A 107 2.74 10.44 9.53
N GLN A 108 4.02 10.64 9.20
CA GLN A 108 4.58 10.19 7.94
C GLN A 108 4.72 8.66 7.93
N PRO A 109 4.64 8.00 6.77
CA PRO A 109 4.94 6.58 6.66
C PRO A 109 6.42 6.32 6.91
N CYS A 110 6.74 5.33 7.73
CA CYS A 110 8.13 4.97 8.05
C CYS A 110 8.32 3.45 8.19
N VAL A 111 9.58 3.05 8.36
CA VAL A 111 9.94 1.72 8.86
C VAL A 111 10.30 1.87 10.33
N ALA A 112 9.69 1.07 11.21
CA ALA A 112 9.89 1.16 12.65
C ALA A 112 9.91 -0.23 13.30
N THR A 113 10.77 -0.40 14.29
CA THR A 113 10.77 -1.54 15.19
C THR A 113 9.54 -1.51 16.09
N ALA A 114 9.21 -2.63 16.75
CA ALA A 114 8.09 -2.66 17.67
C ALA A 114 8.24 -1.66 18.84
N ALA A 115 9.46 -1.47 19.35
CA ALA A 115 9.72 -0.51 20.43
C ALA A 115 9.43 0.93 19.99
N GLU A 116 9.90 1.33 18.82
CA GLU A 116 9.66 2.67 18.25
C GLU A 116 8.18 2.89 17.92
N ILE A 117 7.46 1.84 17.49
CA ILE A 117 6.00 1.91 17.30
C ILE A 117 5.30 2.15 18.63
N MET A 118 5.67 1.43 19.69
CA MET A 118 5.05 1.61 21.01
C MET A 118 5.31 3.02 21.57
N GLU A 119 6.49 3.58 21.37
CA GLU A 119 6.81 4.96 21.74
C GLU A 119 5.91 5.97 21.02
N GLN A 120 5.70 5.80 19.71
CA GLN A 120 4.86 6.69 18.91
C GLN A 120 3.35 6.55 19.18
N ILE A 121 2.89 5.34 19.50
CA ILE A 121 1.50 5.08 19.86
C ILE A 121 1.16 5.71 21.21
N GLY A 122 2.08 5.62 22.18
CA GLY A 122 1.89 6.11 23.54
C GLY A 122 0.86 5.31 24.34
N THR A 123 0.27 5.95 25.35
CA THR A 123 -0.62 5.30 26.34
C THR A 123 -2.12 5.50 26.08
N GLY A 124 -2.48 6.28 25.06
CA GLY A 124 -3.88 6.52 24.70
C GLY A 124 -4.53 5.32 24.00
N PRO A 125 -5.86 5.20 23.99
CA PRO A 125 -6.56 4.17 23.22
C PRO A 125 -6.20 4.25 21.74
N ILE A 126 -5.82 3.12 21.14
CA ILE A 126 -5.56 3.04 19.71
C ILE A 126 -5.98 1.67 19.16
N VAL A 127 -6.29 1.64 17.88
CA VAL A 127 -6.49 0.41 17.15
C VAL A 127 -5.27 0.13 16.25
N ALA A 128 -4.67 -1.03 16.38
CA ALA A 128 -3.59 -1.47 15.49
C ALA A 128 -4.17 -2.36 14.37
N VAL A 129 -3.89 -2.00 13.10
CA VAL A 129 -4.42 -2.70 11.92
C VAL A 129 -3.35 -3.12 10.93
N GLY A 130 -3.62 -4.17 10.15
CA GLY A 130 -2.76 -4.59 9.03
C GLY A 130 -2.29 -6.04 9.11
N ASP A 131 -1.39 -6.42 8.19
CA ASP A 131 -0.88 -7.79 8.06
C ASP A 131 0.34 -8.06 8.96
N GLY A 132 0.94 -7.02 9.54
CA GLY A 132 2.00 -7.13 10.54
C GLY A 132 1.47 -7.47 11.94
N ILE A 133 0.16 -7.37 12.17
CA ILE A 133 -0.47 -7.50 13.49
C ILE A 133 -0.17 -8.83 14.14
N LYS A 134 -0.20 -9.94 13.40
CA LYS A 134 0.09 -11.27 13.94
C LYS A 134 1.48 -11.38 14.57
N ARG A 135 2.48 -10.69 14.01
CA ARG A 135 3.85 -10.65 14.54
C ARG A 135 3.99 -9.58 15.63
N PHE A 136 3.29 -8.46 15.49
CA PHE A 136 3.35 -7.36 16.43
C PHE A 136 2.67 -7.70 17.77
N SER A 137 1.50 -8.36 17.74
CA SER A 137 0.67 -8.61 18.93
C SER A 137 1.26 -9.63 19.91
N VAL A 138 2.26 -10.42 19.49
CA VAL A 138 2.97 -11.38 20.35
C VAL A 138 4.17 -10.78 21.06
N LEU A 139 4.55 -9.55 20.68
CA LEU A 139 5.54 -8.75 21.41
C LEU A 139 4.84 -8.21 22.66
N HIS A 140 5.56 -7.97 23.76
CA HIS A 140 4.95 -7.48 25.01
C HIS A 140 4.32 -6.10 24.78
N VAL A 141 3.02 -6.07 24.48
CA VAL A 141 2.26 -4.90 24.07
C VAL A 141 1.27 -4.48 25.17
N PRO A 142 1.07 -3.17 25.39
CA PRO A 142 0.18 -2.69 26.44
C PRO A 142 -1.31 -2.93 26.09
N GLU A 143 -2.14 -3.05 27.13
CA GLU A 143 -3.57 -3.41 27.02
C GLU A 143 -4.44 -2.32 26.35
N ASN A 144 -3.91 -1.13 26.11
CA ASN A 144 -4.62 -0.02 25.44
C ASN A 144 -4.71 -0.18 23.92
N ILE A 145 -4.16 -1.25 23.35
CA ILE A 145 -4.16 -1.53 21.91
C ILE A 145 -5.19 -2.60 21.58
N VAL A 146 -6.15 -2.25 20.72
CA VAL A 146 -7.07 -3.21 20.12
C VAL A 146 -6.50 -3.66 18.77
N PHE A 147 -6.38 -4.97 18.56
CA PHE A 147 -5.81 -5.53 17.34
C PHE A 147 -6.89 -5.93 16.32
N HIS A 148 -6.73 -5.47 15.07
CA HIS A 148 -7.55 -5.90 13.94
C HIS A 148 -6.67 -6.33 12.77
N GLU A 149 -6.57 -7.64 12.56
CA GLU A 149 -5.79 -8.18 11.44
C GLU A 149 -6.50 -7.93 10.10
N ILE A 150 -5.77 -7.32 9.15
CA ILE A 150 -6.20 -7.17 7.76
C ILE A 150 -5.08 -7.73 6.90
N SER A 151 -5.28 -8.94 6.34
CA SER A 151 -4.20 -9.65 5.66
C SER A 151 -3.85 -9.06 4.29
N LEU A 152 -4.81 -8.47 3.58
CA LEU A 152 -4.62 -7.91 2.24
C LEU A 152 -5.42 -6.61 2.07
N PRO A 153 -4.88 -5.62 1.34
CA PRO A 153 -5.64 -4.44 0.92
C PRO A 153 -6.83 -4.84 0.04
N ASP A 154 -8.01 -4.34 0.37
CA ASP A 154 -9.24 -4.55 -0.41
C ASP A 154 -9.18 -3.71 -1.70
N PRO A 155 -9.32 -4.33 -2.89
CA PRO A 155 -9.27 -3.63 -4.16
C PRO A 155 -10.42 -2.62 -4.36
N ALA A 156 -11.60 -2.85 -3.76
CA ALA A 156 -12.72 -1.91 -3.83
C ALA A 156 -12.46 -0.66 -2.98
N VAL A 157 -11.81 -0.83 -1.82
CA VAL A 157 -11.35 0.31 -0.99
C VAL A 157 -10.29 1.10 -1.73
N LEU A 158 -9.30 0.42 -2.33
CA LEU A 158 -8.29 1.04 -3.17
C LEU A 158 -8.91 1.87 -4.30
N ALA A 159 -9.86 1.30 -5.04
CA ALA A 159 -10.51 1.98 -6.16
C ALA A 159 -11.26 3.24 -5.72
N ARG A 160 -12.04 3.17 -4.63
CA ARG A 160 -12.74 4.34 -4.07
C ARG A 160 -11.77 5.42 -3.61
N LEU A 161 -10.77 5.04 -2.80
CA LEU A 161 -9.80 5.99 -2.25
C LEU A 161 -8.97 6.66 -3.36
N GLY A 162 -8.54 5.89 -4.37
CA GLY A 162 -7.82 6.45 -5.51
C GLY A 162 -8.67 7.41 -6.35
N LEU A 163 -9.97 7.11 -6.54
CA LEU A 163 -10.90 8.02 -7.22
C LEU A 163 -11.12 9.31 -6.40
N GLU A 164 -11.27 9.20 -5.09
CA GLU A 164 -11.41 10.34 -4.17
C GLU A 164 -10.17 11.26 -4.24
N GLN A 165 -8.97 10.69 -4.12
CA GLN A 165 -7.70 11.43 -4.21
C GLN A 165 -7.51 12.07 -5.60
N TYR A 166 -7.77 11.32 -6.67
CA TYR A 166 -7.68 11.83 -8.04
C TYR A 166 -8.59 13.04 -8.29
N LYS A 167 -9.83 12.98 -7.79
CA LYS A 167 -10.78 14.10 -7.88
C LYS A 167 -10.33 15.30 -7.05
N ALA A 168 -9.81 15.06 -5.84
CA ALA A 168 -9.30 16.12 -4.96
C ALA A 168 -8.09 16.86 -5.58
N GLU A 169 -7.28 16.17 -6.38
CA GLU A 169 -6.16 16.76 -7.14
C GLU A 169 -6.61 17.48 -8.43
N GLY A 170 -7.91 17.64 -8.65
CA GLY A 170 -8.48 18.38 -9.78
C GLY A 170 -8.88 17.52 -10.98
N GLY A 171 -8.69 16.19 -10.92
CA GLY A 171 -9.31 15.23 -11.84
C GLY A 171 -9.01 15.41 -13.34
N GLY A 172 -8.02 16.23 -13.70
CA GLY A 172 -7.72 16.62 -15.08
C GLY A 172 -6.29 16.39 -15.53
N GLY A 173 -5.40 15.94 -14.64
CA GLY A 173 -4.02 15.61 -14.98
C GLY A 173 -3.90 14.15 -15.43
N ARG A 174 -3.41 13.91 -16.65
CA ARG A 174 -2.86 12.59 -17.02
C ARG A 174 -1.60 12.35 -16.19
N GLN A 175 -1.75 11.88 -14.96
CA GLN A 175 -0.63 11.37 -14.20
C GLN A 175 -0.31 9.97 -14.72
N HIS A 176 0.62 9.86 -15.67
CA HIS A 176 1.17 8.56 -16.06
C HIS A 176 2.30 8.10 -15.12
N ASN A 177 2.71 8.96 -14.19
CA ASN A 177 3.87 8.72 -13.36
C ASN A 177 3.55 8.55 -11.88
N ILE A 178 3.03 7.38 -11.53
CA ILE A 178 2.98 6.90 -10.15
C ILE A 178 4.33 6.29 -9.76
N GLU A 179 5.01 6.83 -8.76
CA GLU A 179 6.28 6.29 -8.28
C GLU A 179 6.07 5.39 -7.06
N PRO A 180 6.85 4.29 -6.94
CA PRO A 180 6.82 3.43 -5.77
C PRO A 180 7.28 4.20 -4.52
N LEU A 181 6.50 4.08 -3.44
CA LEU A 181 6.86 4.49 -2.09
C LEU A 181 7.78 3.44 -1.48
N TYR A 182 9.07 3.55 -1.78
CA TYR A 182 10.11 2.75 -1.14
C TYR A 182 10.52 3.39 0.20
N LEU A 183 10.00 2.84 1.30
CA LEU A 183 10.43 3.24 2.66
C LEU A 183 11.74 2.59 3.09
N ARG A 184 12.26 1.66 2.28
CA ARG A 184 13.52 0.98 2.47
C ARG A 184 14.25 0.87 1.14
N ALA A 185 15.57 1.01 1.17
CA ALA A 185 16.38 0.65 0.02
C ALA A 185 16.22 -0.85 -0.32
N PRO A 186 16.14 -1.24 -1.60
CA PRO A 186 16.14 -2.65 -1.96
C PRO A 186 17.40 -3.33 -1.43
N ASP A 187 17.26 -4.55 -0.91
CA ASP A 187 18.41 -5.41 -0.55
C ASP A 187 19.10 -5.85 -1.86
N VAL A 188 19.91 -4.96 -2.41
CA VAL A 188 20.86 -5.32 -3.44
C VAL A 188 22.17 -5.52 -2.71
N SER A 189 22.55 -6.76 -2.49
CA SER A 189 23.95 -7.06 -2.20
C SER A 189 24.77 -6.60 -3.39
N GLN A 190 25.77 -5.73 -3.16
CA GLN A 190 26.73 -5.42 -4.21
C GLN A 190 27.32 -6.75 -4.71
N PRO A 191 27.45 -6.95 -6.04
CA PRO A 191 28.09 -8.16 -6.55
C PRO A 191 29.45 -8.28 -5.86
N LYS A 192 29.74 -9.45 -5.27
CA LYS A 192 30.96 -9.73 -4.50
C LYS A 192 32.27 -9.64 -5.33
N THR A 193 32.18 -9.22 -6.58
CA THR A 193 33.31 -8.99 -7.47
C THR A 193 32.90 -8.00 -8.56
N LEU A 194 33.64 -6.90 -8.67
CA LEU A 194 33.63 -6.09 -9.88
C LEU A 194 34.08 -6.99 -11.05
N PRO A 195 33.37 -7.03 -12.19
CA PRO A 195 33.89 -7.69 -13.38
C PRO A 195 35.23 -7.02 -13.74
N ARG A 196 36.25 -7.86 -13.90
CA ARG A 196 37.62 -7.45 -14.18
C ARG A 196 37.72 -7.00 -15.64
N VAL A 197 37.21 -5.83 -15.98
CA VAL A 197 37.35 -5.29 -17.35
C VAL A 197 37.63 -3.78 -17.29
N LEU A 198 38.75 -3.42 -17.96
CA LEU A 198 39.26 -2.09 -18.30
C LEU A 198 40.19 -1.40 -17.27
N MET A 199 41.26 -2.09 -16.88
CA MET A 199 42.57 -1.44 -16.75
C MET A 199 43.33 -1.69 -18.05
N ASN A 200 43.15 -0.78 -19.01
CA ASN A 200 44.08 -0.55 -20.13
C ASN A 200 43.69 0.77 -20.79
N LYS A 201 44.24 1.87 -20.26
CA LYS A 201 44.77 3.01 -21.01
C LYS A 201 45.86 3.65 -20.16
#